data_AF-A0A238JL37-F1
#
_entry.id   AF-A0A238JL37-F1
#
_cell.length_a   1.000
_cell.length_b   1.000
_cell.length_c   1.000
_cell.angle_alpha   90.00
_cell.angle_beta   90.00
_cell.angle_gamma   90.00
#
_symmetry.space_group_name_H-M   'P 1'
#
loop_
_entity.id
_entity.type
_entity.pdbx_description
1 polymer ?
#
loop_
_entity_poly.entity_id
_entity_poly.type
_entity_poly.pdbx_seq_one_letter_code
_entity_poly.pdbx_strand_id
1 'polypeptide(L)'
;MMKHSLRPHSMEGNIAIYKYVLHHSGNTIPKWFLEVLGVWISSLNDCGYCVDHHFAGMKRLLADDARSDAIRTAIDARTPDVRFSGLGAQHRATSSGCR
;
A
#
# COMPACT_ATOMS: atom_id res chain seq x y z
N MET A 1 11.98 -9.66 -6.94
CA MET A 1 11.96 -9.40 -8.40
C MET A 1 12.83 -10.32 -9.27
N MET A 2 13.76 -11.13 -8.74
CA MET A 2 14.65 -11.96 -9.57
C MET A 2 13.97 -13.04 -10.44
N LYS A 3 12.75 -13.50 -10.12
CA LYS A 3 12.10 -14.56 -10.91
C LYS A 3 11.59 -14.06 -12.27
N HIS A 4 11.10 -12.82 -12.35
CA HIS A 4 10.55 -12.28 -13.60
C HIS A 4 11.65 -11.87 -14.60
N SER A 5 12.91 -11.72 -14.18
CA SER A 5 14.01 -11.40 -15.11
C SER A 5 14.39 -12.54 -16.04
N LEU A 6 13.90 -13.76 -15.79
CA LEU A 6 14.07 -14.92 -16.68
C LEU A 6 13.21 -14.82 -17.97
N ARG A 7 12.21 -13.93 -18.00
CA ARG A 7 11.38 -13.65 -19.19
C ARG A 7 11.11 -12.14 -19.31
N PRO A 8 11.99 -11.38 -19.99
CA PRO A 8 11.94 -9.92 -20.02
C PRO A 8 10.60 -9.32 -20.45
N HIS A 9 9.95 -9.91 -21.46
CA HIS A 9 8.64 -9.44 -21.94
C HIS A 9 7.54 -9.52 -20.88
N SER A 10 7.58 -10.55 -20.02
CA SER A 10 6.63 -10.67 -18.91
C SER A 10 6.94 -9.68 -17.78
N MET A 11 8.22 -9.41 -17.52
CA MET A 11 8.62 -8.38 -16.56
C MET A 11 8.15 -7.00 -17.00
N GLU A 12 8.30 -6.67 -18.28
CA GLU A 12 7.87 -5.38 -18.84
C GLU A 12 6.37 -5.14 -18.62
N GLY A 13 5.53 -6.13 -18.98
CA GLY A 13 4.09 -6.06 -18.72
C GLY A 13 3.76 -5.95 -17.23
N ASN A 14 4.44 -6.73 -16.39
CA ASN A 14 4.23 -6.70 -14.94
C ASN A 14 4.59 -5.32 -14.33
N ILE A 15 5.72 -4.74 -14.72
CA ILE A 15 6.14 -3.42 -14.23
C ILE A 15 5.24 -2.30 -14.76
N ALA A 16 4.77 -2.39 -16.00
CA ALA A 16 3.81 -1.44 -16.54
C ALA A 16 2.54 -1.44 -15.69
N ILE A 17 1.88 -2.60 -15.52
CA ILE A 17 0.66 -2.73 -14.71
C ILE A 17 0.90 -2.25 -13.27
N TYR A 18 1.98 -2.70 -12.64
CA TYR A 18 2.37 -2.28 -11.28
C TYR A 18 2.44 -0.75 -11.14
N LYS A 19 3.11 -0.06 -12.07
CA LYS A 19 3.24 1.40 -12.05
C LYS A 19 1.90 2.09 -12.27
N TYR A 20 1.06 1.59 -13.18
CA TYR A 20 -0.26 2.15 -13.44
C TYR A 20 -1.22 1.99 -12.25
N VAL A 21 -1.14 0.88 -11.52
CA VAL A 21 -2.01 0.68 -10.35
C VAL A 21 -1.52 1.49 -9.14
N LEU A 22 -0.23 1.40 -8.80
CA LEU A 22 0.26 1.93 -7.52
C LEU A 22 0.89 3.32 -7.61
N HIS A 23 1.42 3.71 -8.78
CA HIS A 23 2.26 4.90 -8.92
C HIS A 23 1.77 5.89 -9.98
N HIS A 24 0.56 5.69 -10.52
CA HIS A 24 0.02 6.59 -11.53
C HIS A 24 -0.32 7.95 -10.92
N SER A 25 0.01 9.04 -11.63
CA SER A 25 -0.20 10.41 -11.16
C SER A 25 -1.66 10.78 -10.96
N GLY A 26 -2.57 10.07 -11.63
CA GLY A 26 -4.02 10.22 -11.45
C GLY A 26 -4.59 9.55 -10.20
N ASN A 27 -3.79 8.84 -9.40
CA ASN A 27 -4.26 8.23 -8.16
C ASN A 27 -4.59 9.32 -7.13
N THR A 28 -5.83 9.32 -6.64
CA THR A 28 -6.30 10.21 -5.56
C THR A 28 -6.11 9.59 -4.17
N ILE A 29 -5.72 8.32 -4.11
CA ILE A 29 -5.46 7.61 -2.87
C ILE A 29 -4.04 7.94 -2.38
N PRO A 30 -3.85 8.28 -1.09
CA PRO A 30 -2.52 8.52 -0.53
C PRO A 30 -1.58 7.32 -0.71
N LYS A 31 -0.33 7.58 -1.08
CA LYS A 31 0.68 6.52 -1.33
C LYS A 31 0.86 5.58 -0.13
N TRP A 32 0.86 6.11 1.10
CA TRP A 32 0.96 5.27 2.30
C TRP A 32 -0.20 4.27 2.40
N PHE A 33 -1.40 4.63 1.94
CA PHE A 33 -2.57 3.74 1.97
C PHE A 33 -2.51 2.69 0.85
N LEU A 34 -1.91 3.03 -0.30
CA LEU A 34 -1.61 2.03 -1.33
C LEU A 34 -0.62 0.97 -0.81
N GLU A 35 0.36 1.38 0.01
CA GLU A 35 1.25 0.42 0.68
C GLU A 35 0.52 -0.44 1.71
N VAL A 36 -0.47 0.11 2.44
CA VAL A 36 -1.35 -0.69 3.33
C VAL A 36 -2.04 -1.82 2.57
N LEU A 37 -2.59 -1.53 1.38
CA LEU A 37 -3.18 -2.57 0.52
C LEU A 37 -2.14 -3.62 0.12
N GLY A 38 -0.91 -3.19 -0.16
CA GLY A 38 0.23 -4.07 -0.40
C GLY A 38 0.50 -5.01 0.79
N VAL A 39 0.55 -4.49 2.02
CA VAL A 39 0.73 -5.30 3.24
C VAL A 39 -0.42 -6.28 3.42
N TRP A 40 -1.67 -5.83 3.27
CA TRP A 40 -2.87 -6.66 3.46
C TRP A 40 -2.93 -7.81 2.46
N ILE A 41 -2.79 -7.52 1.16
CA ILE A 41 -2.81 -8.55 0.11
C ILE A 41 -1.63 -9.50 0.28
N SER A 42 -0.46 -9.00 0.67
CA SER A 42 0.71 -9.85 0.94
C SER A 42 0.48 -10.82 2.09
N SER A 43 -0.18 -10.36 3.16
CA SER A 43 -0.58 -11.20 4.30
C SER A 43 -1.63 -12.24 3.89
N LEU A 44 -2.60 -11.88 3.04
CA LEU A 44 -3.57 -12.83 2.49
C LEU A 44 -2.93 -13.95 1.65
N ASN A 45 -1.78 -13.67 1.03
CA ASN A 45 -1.05 -14.61 0.17
C ASN A 45 0.17 -15.27 0.87
N ASP A 46 0.29 -15.14 2.19
CA ASP A 46 1.39 -15.67 2.99
C ASP A 46 2.80 -15.29 2.46
N CYS A 47 2.93 -14.12 1.83
CA CYS A 47 4.22 -13.62 1.33
C CYS A 47 4.92 -12.74 2.38
N GLY A 48 5.68 -13.36 3.30
CA GLY A 48 6.42 -12.62 4.34
C GLY A 48 7.36 -11.54 3.79
N TYR A 49 8.09 -11.84 2.71
CA TYR A 49 8.94 -10.85 2.04
C TYR A 49 8.16 -9.62 1.57
N CYS A 50 7.00 -9.84 0.94
CA CYS A 50 6.17 -8.78 0.41
C CYS A 50 5.57 -7.94 1.56
N VAL A 51 5.14 -8.61 2.64
CA VAL A 51 4.66 -7.96 3.87
C VAL A 51 5.71 -6.98 4.40
N ASP A 52 6.96 -7.44 4.58
CA ASP A 52 8.02 -6.60 5.16
C ASP A 52 8.41 -5.46 4.22
N HIS A 53 8.48 -5.72 2.91
CA HIS A 53 8.78 -4.71 1.91
C HIS A 53 7.74 -3.57 1.90
N HIS A 54 6.46 -3.92 1.81
CA HIS A 54 5.38 -2.94 1.79
C HIS A 54 5.22 -2.25 3.14
N PHE A 55 5.43 -2.95 4.26
CA PHE A 55 5.35 -2.36 5.59
C PHE A 55 6.44 -1.31 5.81
N ALA A 56 7.68 -1.58 5.37
CA ALA A 56 8.75 -0.58 5.44
C ALA A 56 8.43 0.67 4.58
N GLY A 57 7.86 0.46 3.39
CA GLY A 57 7.39 1.54 2.52
C GLY A 57 6.27 2.36 3.17
N MET A 58 5.28 1.68 3.73
CA MET A 58 4.16 2.27 4.46
C MET A 58 4.64 3.12 5.64
N LYS A 59 5.47 2.55 6.52
CA LYS A 59 5.98 3.22 7.72
C LYS A 59 6.73 4.51 7.38
N ARG A 60 7.59 4.46 6.36
CA ARG A 60 8.29 5.65 5.85
C ARG A 60 7.34 6.73 5.32
N LEU A 61 6.31 6.35 4.58
CA LEU A 61 5.37 7.31 3.98
C LEU A 61 4.35 7.86 4.97
N LEU A 62 3.97 7.07 5.97
CA LEU A 62 3.04 7.47 7.03
C LEU A 62 3.71 8.37 8.08
N ALA A 63 5.02 8.18 8.30
CA ALA A 63 5.84 8.96 9.23
C ALA A 63 5.27 9.01 10.67
N ASP A 64 4.60 7.93 11.07
CA ASP A 64 3.99 7.75 12.39
C ASP A 64 4.16 6.27 12.77
N ASP A 65 5.15 6.01 13.63
CA ASP A 65 5.55 4.66 14.03
C ASP A 65 4.43 3.95 14.80
N ALA A 66 3.81 4.65 15.75
CA ALA A 66 2.74 4.08 16.57
C ALA A 66 1.53 3.69 15.71
N ARG A 67 1.15 4.54 14.76
CA ARG A 67 0.08 4.24 13.81
C ARG A 67 0.45 3.12 12.84
N SER A 68 1.69 3.09 12.38
CA SER A 68 2.19 2.02 11.49
C SER A 68 2.10 0.66 12.18
N ASP A 69 2.58 0.57 13.42
CA ASP A 69 2.56 -0.66 14.20
C ASP A 69 1.12 -1.10 14.50
N ALA A 70 0.23 -0.16 14.83
CA ALA A 70 -1.19 -0.45 15.02
C ALA A 70 -1.86 -1.02 13.75
N ILE A 71 -1.51 -0.52 12.56
CA ILE A 71 -1.99 -1.08 11.28
C ILE A 71 -1.47 -2.50 11.09
N ARG A 72 -0.17 -2.76 11.38
CA ARG A 72 0.41 -4.10 11.27
C ARG A 72 -0.30 -5.10 12.19
N THR A 73 -0.50 -4.74 13.46
CA THR A 73 -1.25 -5.58 14.40
C THR A 73 -2.66 -5.88 13.93
N ALA A 74 -3.37 -4.89 13.37
CA ALA A 74 -4.73 -5.11 12.85
C ALA A 74 -4.76 -6.05 11.63
N ILE A 75 -3.76 -5.95 10.75
CA ILE A 75 -3.60 -6.85 9.60
C ILE A 75 -3.31 -8.28 10.08
N ASP A 76 -2.36 -8.44 11.01
CA ASP A 76 -1.97 -9.75 11.55
C ASP A 76 -3.15 -10.42 12.28
N ALA A 77 -4.00 -9.63 12.95
CA ALA A 77 -5.23 -10.10 13.60
C ALA A 77 -6.41 -10.37 12.63
N ARG A 78 -6.24 -10.12 11.33
CA ARG A 78 -7.30 -10.22 10.30
C ARG A 78 -8.54 -9.35 10.59
N THR A 79 -8.36 -8.22 11.27
CA THR A 79 -9.40 -7.22 11.55
C THR A 79 -9.03 -5.82 11.03
N PRO A 80 -8.74 -5.68 9.72
CA PRO A 80 -8.31 -4.41 9.13
C PRO A 80 -9.37 -3.28 9.27
N ASP A 81 -10.64 -3.64 9.15
CA ASP A 81 -11.84 -2.79 9.15
C ASP A 81 -12.02 -1.98 10.45
N VAL A 82 -11.68 -2.55 11.60
CA VAL A 82 -11.80 -1.91 12.92
C VAL A 82 -10.89 -0.70 13.08
N ARG A 83 -9.79 -0.62 12.30
CA ARG A 83 -8.88 0.54 12.29
C ARG A 83 -9.02 1.39 11.04
N PHE A 84 -9.41 0.82 9.88
CA PHE A 84 -9.59 1.57 8.62
C PHE A 84 -10.78 2.53 8.59
N SER A 85 -11.78 2.32 9.43
CA SER A 85 -12.93 3.23 9.59
C SER A 85 -12.53 4.64 10.04
N GLY A 86 -11.36 4.84 10.67
CA GLY A 86 -10.77 6.16 10.96
C GLY A 86 -9.77 6.68 9.93
N LEU A 87 -9.42 5.89 8.91
CA LEU A 87 -8.37 6.17 7.91
C LEU A 87 -8.92 6.88 6.66
N GLY A 88 -10.20 6.69 6.30
CA GLY A 88 -10.85 7.34 5.15
C GLY A 88 -11.40 8.76 5.40
N ALA A 89 -11.59 9.17 6.67
CA ALA A 89 -12.20 10.46 7.01
C ALA A 89 -11.24 11.66 6.86
N GLN A 90 -9.94 11.42 6.72
CA GLN A 90 -8.91 12.45 6.76
C GLN A 90 -8.61 13.08 5.38
N HIS A 91 -9.22 12.58 4.31
CA HIS A 91 -8.97 13.07 2.94
C HIS A 91 -10.12 13.89 2.33
N ARG A 92 -11.14 14.25 3.11
CA ARG A 92 -12.27 15.10 2.64
C ARG A 92 -12.09 16.60 2.86
N ALA A 93 -10.90 17.08 3.20
CA ALA A 93 -10.71 18.47 3.67
C ALA A 93 -9.74 19.35 2.87
N THR A 94 -9.42 19.05 1.59
CA THR A 94 -8.57 19.95 0.78
C THR A 94 -8.95 20.03 -0.71
N SER A 95 -10.24 20.00 -1.06
CA SER A 95 -10.69 20.32 -2.44
C SER A 95 -11.71 21.46 -2.49
N SER A 96 -11.67 22.40 -1.53
CA SER A 96 -12.30 23.70 -1.67
C SER A 96 -11.25 24.72 -2.13
N GLY A 97 -11.07 24.84 -3.45
CA GLY A 97 -10.30 25.95 -4.03
C GLY A 97 -9.32 25.55 -5.11
N CYS A 98 -9.83 25.22 -6.29
CA CYS A 98 -9.17 25.65 -7.52
C CYS A 98 -10.27 25.97 -8.54
N ARG A 99 -10.22 27.20 -9.06
CA ARG A 99 -11.04 27.66 -10.18
C ARG A 99 -10.60 26.98 -11.46
#